data_AF-A0A3Q0D382-F1
#
_entry.id   AF-A0A3Q0D382-F1
#
_cell.length_a   1.000
_cell.length_b   1.000
_cell.length_c   1.000
_cell.angle_alpha   90.00
_cell.angle_beta   90.00
_cell.angle_gamma   90.00
#
_symmetry.space_group_name_H-M   'P 1'
#
loop_
_entity.id
_entity.type
_entity.pdbx_description
1 polymer ?
#
loop_
_entity_poly.entity_id
_entity_poly.type
_entity_poly.pdbx_seq_one_letter_code
_entity_poly.pdbx_strand_id
1 'polypeptide(L)'
;MDRYASPGDEAADRARQQERHYQLLSALQSLVKELPSSFQQRLSYTTLSDLALALLDGTVFEIVQGLLEIQHLTEKSLYNQRLRLQNEHRVLRQALRQKHLEAQQTCRPHNLPVLQATQQRELEALEHRIREEQQAMDRKIVLELDRKVADQQSTLEKAGVAGFYVTTNPQS
;
A
#
# COMPACT_ATOMS: atom_id res chain seq x y z
N MET A 1 -2.31 38.03 -22.70
CA MET A 1 -2.97 38.09 -24.01
C MET A 1 -3.69 36.77 -24.21
N ASP A 2 -4.96 36.75 -23.83
CA ASP A 2 -5.85 35.59 -23.92
C ASP A 2 -6.18 35.28 -25.37
N ARG A 3 -5.83 34.06 -25.81
CA ARG A 3 -6.33 33.50 -27.07
C ARG A 3 -7.76 33.02 -26.80
N TYR A 4 -8.76 33.82 -27.15
CA TYR A 4 -10.14 33.36 -27.20
C TYR A 4 -10.25 32.25 -28.26
N ALA A 5 -10.59 31.03 -27.82
CA ALA A 5 -10.96 29.95 -28.72
C ALA A 5 -12.19 30.37 -29.54
N SER A 6 -12.17 30.12 -30.85
CA SER A 6 -13.27 30.48 -31.73
C SER A 6 -14.44 29.50 -31.52
N PRO A 7 -15.72 29.92 -31.62
CA PRO A 7 -16.88 29.03 -31.44
C PRO A 7 -16.88 27.78 -32.33
N GLY A 8 -16.19 27.84 -33.48
CA GLY A 8 -16.01 26.70 -34.38
C GLY A 8 -15.02 25.64 -33.87
N ASP A 9 -14.00 26.04 -33.09
CA ASP A 9 -13.02 25.12 -32.52
C ASP A 9 -13.65 24.32 -31.37
N GLU A 10 -14.45 24.95 -30.52
CA GLU A 10 -15.18 24.27 -29.44
C GLU A 10 -16.19 23.23 -29.97
N ALA A 11 -16.86 23.53 -31.08
CA ALA A 11 -17.79 22.59 -31.71
C ALA A 11 -17.07 21.38 -32.33
N ALA A 12 -15.91 21.62 -32.96
CA ALA A 12 -15.07 20.55 -33.51
C ALA A 12 -14.48 19.66 -32.41
N ASP A 13 -14.10 20.23 -31.27
CA ASP A 13 -13.58 19.49 -30.13
C ASP A 13 -14.66 18.63 -29.45
N ARG A 14 -15.87 19.16 -29.29
CA ARG A 14 -17.03 18.38 -28.82
C ARG A 14 -17.35 17.21 -29.75
N ALA A 15 -17.31 17.43 -31.07
CA ALA A 15 -17.55 16.37 -32.05
C ALA A 15 -16.47 15.26 -31.96
N ARG A 16 -15.20 15.64 -31.82
CA ARG A 16 -14.09 14.69 -31.62
C ARG A 16 -14.23 13.90 -30.32
N GLN A 17 -14.64 14.55 -29.24
CA GLN A 17 -14.85 13.88 -27.96
C GLN A 17 -16.04 12.91 -28.01
N GLN A 18 -17.13 13.30 -28.68
CA GLN A 18 -18.30 12.44 -28.91
C GLN A 18 -17.93 11.21 -29.74
N GLU A 19 -17.14 11.38 -30.81
CA GLU A 19 -16.69 10.27 -31.64
C GLU A 19 -15.85 9.27 -30.83
N ARG A 20 -14.91 9.76 -30.02
CA ARG A 20 -14.11 8.90 -29.13
C ARG A 20 -14.95 8.18 -28.09
N HIS A 21 -15.99 8.84 -27.54
CA HIS A 21 -16.92 8.23 -26.61
C HIS A 21 -17.65 7.05 -27.24
N TYR A 22 -18.17 7.22 -28.46
CA TYR A 22 -18.82 6.14 -29.20
C TYR A 22 -17.88 4.98 -29.50
N GLN A 23 -16.62 5.27 -29.88
CA GLN A 23 -15.61 4.25 -30.13
C GLN A 23 -15.34 3.42 -28.86
N LEU A 24 -15.11 4.08 -27.72
CA LEU A 24 -14.87 3.41 -26.43
C LEU A 24 -16.08 2.62 -25.96
N LEU A 25 -17.29 3.18 -26.06
CA LEU A 25 -18.51 2.49 -25.69
C LEU A 25 -18.73 1.23 -26.54
N SER A 26 -18.48 1.31 -27.85
CA SER A 26 -18.58 0.15 -28.75
C SER A 26 -17.56 -0.94 -28.40
N ALA A 27 -16.33 -0.56 -28.05
CA ALA A 27 -15.31 -1.49 -27.58
C ALA A 27 -15.73 -2.15 -26.26
N LEU A 28 -16.20 -1.37 -25.29
CA LEU A 28 -16.70 -1.88 -24.00
C LEU A 28 -17.87 -2.86 -24.18
N GLN A 29 -18.83 -2.54 -25.06
CA GLN A 29 -19.94 -3.44 -25.35
C GLN A 29 -19.48 -4.74 -26.01
N SER A 30 -18.46 -4.69 -26.87
CA SER A 30 -17.88 -5.91 -27.47
C SER A 30 -17.23 -6.79 -26.41
N LEU A 31 -16.46 -6.19 -25.49
CA LEU A 31 -15.85 -6.91 -24.36
C LEU A 31 -16.90 -7.57 -23.45
N VAL A 32 -18.01 -6.86 -23.15
CA VAL A 32 -19.08 -7.42 -22.31
C VAL A 32 -19.72 -8.65 -22.93
N LYS A 33 -19.87 -8.71 -24.26
CA LYS A 33 -20.46 -9.88 -24.95
C LYS A 33 -19.64 -11.16 -24.78
N GLU A 34 -18.35 -11.05 -24.48
CA GLU A 34 -17.46 -12.18 -24.24
C GLU A 34 -17.57 -12.73 -22.79
N LEU A 35 -18.22 -11.98 -21.89
CA LEU A 35 -18.40 -12.39 -20.49
C LEU A 35 -19.56 -13.38 -20.32
N PRO A 36 -19.56 -14.22 -19.26
CA PRO A 36 -20.74 -15.02 -18.90
C PRO A 36 -21.97 -14.15 -18.61
N SER A 37 -23.17 -14.69 -18.90
CA SER A 37 -24.45 -13.96 -18.81
C SER A 37 -24.74 -13.35 -17.43
N SER A 38 -24.28 -13.98 -16.36
CA SER A 38 -24.39 -13.47 -14.98
C SER A 38 -23.68 -12.12 -14.78
N PHE A 39 -22.56 -11.90 -15.47
CA PHE A 39 -21.81 -10.65 -15.40
C PHE A 39 -22.35 -9.60 -16.38
N GLN A 40 -22.80 -10.03 -17.56
CA GLN A 40 -23.43 -9.12 -18.54
C GLN A 40 -24.62 -8.38 -17.94
N GLN A 41 -25.45 -9.05 -17.15
CA GLN A 41 -26.62 -8.46 -16.50
C GLN A 41 -26.28 -7.36 -15.48
N ARG A 42 -25.06 -7.37 -14.93
CA ARG A 42 -24.58 -6.35 -13.97
C ARG A 42 -24.03 -5.11 -14.66
N LEU A 43 -23.77 -5.16 -15.97
CA LEU A 43 -23.13 -4.11 -16.75
C LEU A 43 -24.16 -3.49 -17.71
N SER A 44 -25.01 -2.62 -17.16
CA SER A 44 -26.00 -1.88 -17.96
C SER A 44 -25.34 -0.92 -18.94
N TYR A 45 -26.09 -0.53 -19.97
CA TYR A 45 -25.65 0.49 -20.93
C TYR A 45 -25.20 1.80 -20.24
N THR A 46 -25.92 2.22 -19.18
CA THR A 46 -25.57 3.42 -18.42
C THR A 46 -24.20 3.29 -17.78
N THR A 47 -23.92 2.17 -17.11
CA THR A 47 -22.60 1.89 -16.50
C THR A 47 -21.48 1.89 -17.54
N LEU A 48 -21.72 1.30 -18.73
CA LEU A 48 -20.73 1.30 -19.81
C LEU A 48 -20.49 2.70 -20.41
N SER A 49 -21.54 3.51 -20.51
CA SER A 49 -21.45 4.89 -20.96
C SER A 49 -20.68 5.76 -19.96
N ASP A 50 -20.95 5.61 -18.67
CA ASP A 50 -20.25 6.31 -17.58
C ASP A 50 -18.78 5.89 -17.52
N LEU A 51 -18.49 4.60 -17.73
CA LEU A 51 -17.12 4.10 -17.82
C LEU A 51 -16.38 4.69 -19.02
N ALA A 52 -17.01 4.76 -20.19
CA ALA A 52 -16.41 5.39 -21.38
C ALA A 52 -16.09 6.88 -21.15
N LEU A 53 -16.95 7.61 -20.43
CA LEU A 53 -16.69 9.00 -20.05
C LEU A 53 -15.50 9.11 -19.08
N ALA A 54 -15.45 8.25 -18.05
CA ALA A 54 -14.33 8.24 -17.10
C ALA A 54 -12.98 7.91 -17.78
N LEU A 55 -13.00 7.01 -18.77
CA LEU A 55 -11.81 6.67 -19.58
C LEU A 55 -11.33 7.84 -20.44
N LEU A 56 -12.24 8.67 -20.95
CA LEU A 56 -11.90 9.86 -21.74
C LEU A 56 -11.35 10.99 -20.88
N ASP A 57 -11.96 11.20 -19.72
CA ASP A 57 -11.57 12.25 -18.78
C ASP A 57 -10.17 11.99 -18.19
N GLY A 58 -9.86 10.72 -17.91
CA GLY A 58 -8.52 10.31 -17.54
C GLY A 58 -8.11 10.62 -16.09
N THR A 59 -8.87 11.45 -15.37
CA THR A 59 -8.59 11.83 -13.97
C THR A 59 -8.48 10.61 -13.05
N VAL A 60 -9.28 9.56 -13.29
CA VAL A 60 -9.21 8.31 -12.50
C VAL A 60 -7.82 7.67 -12.59
N PHE A 61 -7.17 7.70 -13.75
CA PHE A 61 -5.83 7.16 -13.91
C PHE A 61 -4.79 7.99 -13.16
N GLU A 62 -4.92 9.32 -13.17
CA GLU A 62 -4.05 10.21 -12.39
C GLU A 62 -4.22 9.98 -10.89
N ILE A 63 -5.46 9.79 -10.41
CA ILE A 63 -5.75 9.45 -9.02
C ILE A 63 -5.10 8.11 -8.65
N VAL A 64 -5.30 7.07 -9.47
CA VAL A 64 -4.70 5.74 -9.22
C VAL A 64 -3.18 5.83 -9.20
N GLN A 65 -2.58 6.59 -10.12
CA GLN A 65 -1.14 6.80 -10.16
C GLN A 65 -0.63 7.50 -8.88
N GLY A 66 -1.32 8.56 -8.42
CA GLY A 66 -0.99 9.23 -7.16
C GLY A 66 -1.14 8.33 -5.93
N LEU A 67 -2.21 7.51 -5.88
CA LEU A 67 -2.41 6.53 -4.80
C LEU A 67 -1.31 5.46 -4.79
N LEU A 68 -0.84 5.03 -5.95
CA LEU A 68 0.25 4.07 -6.09
C LEU A 68 1.59 4.66 -5.60
N GLU A 69 1.87 5.92 -5.93
CA GLU A 69 3.07 6.61 -5.44
C GLU A 69 3.05 6.76 -3.92
N ILE A 70 1.91 7.16 -3.34
CA ILE A 70 1.73 7.25 -1.88
C ILE A 70 1.93 5.88 -1.22
N GLN A 71 1.40 4.82 -1.83
CA GLN A 71 1.60 3.45 -1.35
C GLN A 71 3.08 3.08 -1.34
N HIS A 72 3.78 3.23 -2.46
CA HIS A 72 5.20 2.90 -2.56
C HIS A 72 6.06 3.69 -1.55
N LEU A 73 5.79 4.99 -1.38
CA LEU A 73 6.48 5.81 -0.39
C LEU A 73 6.23 5.31 1.05
N THR A 74 4.98 4.94 1.35
CA THR A 74 4.60 4.40 2.67
C THR A 74 5.28 3.07 2.93
N GLU A 75 5.21 2.12 2.00
CA GLU A 75 5.84 0.80 2.09
C GLU A 75 7.35 0.92 2.27
N LYS A 76 7.99 1.77 1.47
CA LYS A 76 9.43 2.04 1.58
C LYS A 76 9.78 2.62 2.95
N SER A 77 8.96 3.52 3.49
CA SER A 77 9.16 4.09 4.82
C SER A 77 9.07 3.02 5.92
N LEU A 78 8.01 2.20 5.89
CA LEU A 78 7.78 1.11 6.85
C LEU A 78 8.89 0.05 6.79
N TYR A 79 9.31 -0.34 5.59
CA TYR A 79 10.44 -1.25 5.38
C TYR A 79 11.73 -0.69 6.01
N ASN A 80 12.05 0.57 5.73
CA ASN A 80 13.24 1.21 6.29
C ASN A 80 13.16 1.30 7.83
N GLN A 81 11.97 1.55 8.38
CA GLN A 81 11.77 1.58 9.83
C GLN A 81 12.04 0.20 10.45
N ARG A 82 11.52 -0.88 9.84
CA ARG A 82 11.78 -2.26 10.26
C ARG A 82 13.26 -2.61 10.19
N LEU A 83 13.92 -2.23 9.10
CA LEU A 83 15.35 -2.47 8.89
C LEU A 83 16.22 -1.75 9.93
N ARG A 84 15.88 -0.50 10.29
CA ARG A 84 16.57 0.25 11.35
C ARG A 84 16.46 -0.48 12.70
N LEU A 85 15.26 -0.90 13.09
CA LEU A 85 15.05 -1.66 14.32
C LEU A 85 15.89 -2.95 14.36
N GLN A 86 15.92 -3.70 13.25
CA GLN A 86 16.74 -4.91 13.15
C GLN A 86 18.24 -4.63 13.30
N ASN A 87 18.71 -3.52 12.73
CA ASN A 87 20.11 -3.11 12.87
C ASN A 87 20.43 -2.72 14.32
N GLU A 88 19.53 -1.98 14.99
CA GLU A 88 19.65 -1.65 16.41
C GLU A 88 19.72 -2.91 17.28
N HIS A 89 18.85 -3.89 17.04
CA HIS A 89 18.89 -5.19 17.71
C HIS A 89 20.20 -5.95 17.49
N ARG A 90 20.75 -5.90 16.26
CA ARG A 90 22.05 -6.50 15.95
C ARG A 90 23.18 -5.86 16.76
N VAL A 91 23.19 -4.52 16.82
CA VAL A 91 24.19 -3.75 17.59
C VAL A 91 24.05 -4.04 19.08
N LEU A 92 22.83 -4.08 19.62
CA LEU A 92 22.58 -4.41 21.02
C LEU A 92 23.08 -5.81 21.40
N ARG A 93 22.82 -6.82 20.57
CA ARG A 93 23.34 -8.18 20.78
C ARG A 93 24.87 -8.20 20.79
N GLN A 94 25.51 -7.48 19.87
CA GLN A 94 26.95 -7.41 19.80
C GLN A 94 27.55 -6.71 21.03
N ALA A 95 26.96 -5.58 21.45
CA ALA A 95 27.40 -4.86 22.64
C ALA A 95 27.25 -5.69 23.92
N LEU A 96 26.14 -6.43 24.07
CA LEU A 96 25.95 -7.32 25.23
C LEU A 96 26.99 -8.44 25.26
N ARG A 97 27.22 -9.09 24.12
CA ARG A 97 28.26 -10.14 24.00
C ARG A 97 29.64 -9.61 24.34
N GLN A 98 29.98 -8.41 23.86
CA GLN A 98 31.27 -7.78 24.16
C GLN A 98 31.42 -7.52 25.67
N LYS A 99 30.40 -6.95 26.31
CA LYS A 99 30.36 -6.74 27.77
C LYS A 99 30.51 -8.06 28.53
N HIS A 100 29.86 -9.13 28.07
CA HIS A 100 29.96 -10.45 28.68
C HIS A 100 31.37 -11.03 28.58
N LEU A 101 32.03 -10.87 27.44
CA LEU A 101 33.40 -11.32 27.23
C LEU A 101 34.39 -10.58 28.14
N GLU A 102 34.29 -9.25 28.21
CA GLU A 102 35.13 -8.41 29.09
C GLU A 102 34.95 -8.76 30.57
N ALA A 103 33.70 -8.99 30.99
CA ALA A 103 33.40 -9.39 32.37
C ALA A 103 33.98 -10.78 32.70
N GLN A 104 33.99 -11.72 31.75
CA GLN A 104 34.59 -13.04 31.96
C GLN A 104 36.11 -12.98 32.09
N GLN A 105 36.79 -12.14 31.30
CA GLN A 105 38.25 -11.98 31.35
C GLN A 105 38.75 -11.46 32.71
N THR A 106 37.94 -10.63 33.37
CA THR A 106 38.31 -10.02 34.66
C THR A 106 37.81 -10.84 35.86
N CYS A 107 37.02 -11.90 35.62
CA CYS A 107 36.36 -12.65 36.69
C CYS A 107 37.29 -13.68 37.34
N ARG A 108 37.20 -13.82 38.67
CA ARG A 108 37.87 -14.91 39.39
C ARG A 108 37.16 -16.25 39.12
N PRO A 109 37.89 -17.37 39.05
CA PRO A 109 37.34 -18.67 38.66
C PRO A 109 36.20 -19.15 39.56
N HIS A 110 36.25 -18.85 40.86
CA HIS A 110 35.19 -19.20 41.82
C HIS A 110 33.87 -18.44 41.59
N ASN A 111 33.89 -17.27 40.94
CA ASN A 111 32.70 -16.46 40.65
C ASN A 111 32.13 -16.73 39.25
N LEU A 112 32.85 -17.48 38.42
CA LEU A 112 32.51 -17.72 37.03
C LEU A 112 31.12 -18.37 36.84
N PRO A 113 30.69 -19.36 37.64
CA PRO A 113 29.36 -19.96 37.49
C PRO A 113 28.21 -18.97 37.75
N VAL A 114 28.37 -18.12 38.77
CA VAL A 114 27.38 -17.09 39.13
C VAL A 114 27.32 -16.01 38.05
N LEU A 115 28.48 -15.61 37.51
CA LEU A 115 28.55 -14.67 36.40
C LEU A 115 27.87 -15.25 35.16
N GLN A 116 28.17 -16.49 34.77
CA GLN A 116 27.55 -17.16 33.62
C GLN A 116 26.03 -17.27 33.76
N ALA A 117 25.52 -17.64 34.94
CA ALA A 117 24.09 -17.68 35.22
C ALA A 117 23.41 -16.29 35.13
N THR A 118 24.16 -15.22 35.41
CA THR A 118 23.68 -13.84 35.24
C THR A 118 23.67 -13.44 33.77
N GLN A 119 24.74 -13.73 33.04
CA GLN A 119 24.87 -13.46 31.61
C GLN A 119 23.80 -14.18 30.78
N GLN A 120 23.51 -15.44 31.12
CA GLN A 120 22.46 -16.23 30.48
C GLN A 120 21.07 -15.57 30.65
N ARG A 121 20.74 -15.14 31.89
CA ARG A 121 19.50 -14.40 32.16
C ARG A 121 19.42 -13.08 31.41
N GLU A 122 20.53 -12.35 31.32
CA GLU A 122 20.58 -11.10 30.54
C GLU A 122 20.35 -11.34 29.03
N LEU A 123 20.91 -12.42 28.47
CA LEU A 123 20.69 -12.80 27.07
C LEU A 123 19.22 -13.17 26.82
N GLU A 124 18.64 -14.01 27.67
CA GLU A 124 17.24 -14.42 27.56
C GLU A 124 16.29 -13.21 27.65
N ALA A 125 16.54 -12.29 28.59
CA ALA A 125 15.76 -11.06 28.72
C ALA A 125 15.89 -10.17 27.48
N LEU A 126 17.10 -10.02 26.92
CA LEU A 126 17.31 -9.26 25.70
C LEU A 126 16.60 -9.90 24.50
N GLU A 127 16.68 -11.21 24.35
CA GLU A 127 16.04 -11.94 23.25
C GLU A 127 14.52 -11.91 23.33
N HIS A 128 13.96 -11.92 24.55
CA HIS A 128 12.54 -11.72 24.77
C HIS A 128 12.12 -10.33 24.31
N ARG A 129 12.81 -9.29 24.79
CA ARG A 129 12.50 -7.89 24.43
C ARG A 129 12.61 -7.64 22.93
N ILE A 130 13.67 -8.13 22.28
CA ILE A 130 13.84 -8.03 20.83
C ILE A 130 12.66 -8.66 20.08
N ARG A 131 12.20 -9.85 20.51
CA ARG A 131 11.05 -10.53 19.91
C ARG A 131 9.77 -9.70 20.06
N GLU A 132 9.52 -9.15 21.24
CA GLU A 132 8.34 -8.33 21.50
C GLU A 132 8.33 -7.06 20.64
N GLU A 133 9.47 -6.35 20.58
CA GLU A 133 9.63 -5.14 19.77
C GLU A 133 9.43 -5.45 18.28
N GLN A 134 9.99 -6.57 17.79
CA GLN A 134 9.84 -6.96 16.40
C GLN A 134 8.38 -7.33 16.06
N GLN A 135 7.71 -8.07 16.95
CA GLN A 135 6.28 -8.38 16.76
C GLN A 135 5.40 -7.12 16.82
N ALA A 136 5.72 -6.17 17.70
CA ALA A 136 5.00 -4.91 17.78
C ALA A 136 5.16 -4.08 16.50
N MET A 137 6.38 -4.02 15.95
CA MET A 137 6.65 -3.39 14.65
C MET A 137 5.87 -4.07 13.53
N ASP A 138 5.91 -5.40 13.45
CA ASP A 138 5.24 -6.15 12.39
C ASP A 138 3.72 -5.97 12.44
N ARG A 139 3.12 -6.00 13.65
CA ARG A 139 1.69 -5.67 13.84
C ARG A 139 1.38 -4.25 13.39
N LYS A 140 2.21 -3.28 13.73
CA LYS A 140 2.04 -1.89 13.30
C LYS A 140 2.07 -1.77 11.78
N ILE A 141 3.01 -2.44 11.12
CA ILE A 141 3.13 -2.42 9.65
C ILE A 141 1.85 -2.93 9.00
N VAL A 142 1.32 -4.07 9.45
CA VAL A 142 0.07 -4.62 8.90
C VAL A 142 -1.08 -3.64 9.05
N LEU A 143 -1.26 -3.05 10.24
CA LEU A 143 -2.33 -2.08 10.49
C LEU A 143 -2.22 -0.82 9.62
N GLU A 144 -1.00 -0.33 9.40
CA GLU A 144 -0.77 0.83 8.51
C GLU A 144 -1.10 0.47 7.05
N LEU A 145 -0.76 -0.74 6.60
CA LEU A 145 -1.10 -1.21 5.26
C LEU A 145 -2.62 -1.38 5.08
N ASP A 146 -3.31 -1.98 6.06
CA ASP A 146 -4.77 -2.13 6.04
C ASP A 146 -5.46 -0.76 5.98
N ARG A 147 -4.96 0.21 6.76
CA ARG A 147 -5.43 1.59 6.71
C ARG A 147 -5.21 2.21 5.33
N LYS A 148 -4.06 1.98 4.69
CA LYS A 148 -3.79 2.49 3.33
C LYS A 148 -4.77 1.92 2.32
N VAL A 149 -5.09 0.64 2.41
CA VAL A 149 -6.11 0.01 1.56
C VAL A 149 -7.48 0.68 1.77
N ALA A 150 -7.90 0.90 3.01
CA ALA A 150 -9.15 1.58 3.30
C ALA A 150 -9.20 3.03 2.76
N ASP A 151 -8.11 3.79 2.93
CA ASP A 151 -7.99 5.15 2.42
C ASP A 151 -8.04 5.20 0.88
N GLN A 152 -7.35 4.26 0.21
CA GLN A 152 -7.38 4.11 -1.25
C GLN A 152 -8.80 3.79 -1.76
N GLN A 153 -9.47 2.82 -1.13
CA GLN A 153 -10.85 2.48 -1.50
C GLN A 153 -11.79 3.69 -1.34
N SER A 154 -11.71 4.42 -0.21
CA SER A 154 -12.53 5.61 -0.01
C SER A 154 -12.24 6.71 -1.04
N THR A 155 -10.99 6.86 -1.46
CA THR A 155 -10.60 7.84 -2.47
C THR A 155 -11.17 7.48 -3.84
N LEU A 156 -11.10 6.21 -4.24
CA LEU A 156 -11.65 5.73 -5.52
C LEU A 156 -13.18 5.80 -5.57
N GLU A 157 -13.86 5.50 -4.46
CA GLU A 157 -15.32 5.68 -4.36
C GLU A 157 -15.72 7.16 -4.53
N LYS A 158 -15.02 8.07 -3.85
CA LYS A 158 -15.25 9.52 -3.96
C LYS A 158 -14.91 10.09 -5.34
N ALA A 159 -13.94 9.48 -6.02
CA ALA A 159 -13.61 9.82 -7.41
C ALA A 159 -14.72 9.41 -8.40
N GLY A 160 -15.75 8.69 -7.94
CA GLY A 160 -16.90 8.31 -8.76
C GLY A 160 -16.58 7.20 -9.76
N VAL A 161 -15.63 6.31 -9.45
CA VAL A 161 -15.31 5.17 -10.31
C VAL A 161 -16.55 4.29 -10.44
N ALA A 162 -17.08 4.16 -11.66
CA ALA A 162 -18.33 3.46 -11.92
C ALA A 162 -18.29 2.01 -11.40
N GLY A 163 -19.28 1.66 -10.55
CA GLY A 163 -19.39 0.32 -9.97
C GLY A 163 -18.40 0.01 -8.84
N PHE A 164 -17.55 0.96 -8.45
CA PHE A 164 -16.66 0.82 -7.29
C PHE A 164 -17.40 1.21 -6.00
N TYR A 165 -17.22 0.41 -4.95
CA TYR A 165 -17.72 0.69 -3.60
C TYR A 165 -16.72 0.18 -2.58
N VAL A 166 -16.67 0.84 -1.41
CA VAL A 166 -15.81 0.38 -0.31
C VAL A 166 -16.30 -0.95 0.24
N THR A 167 -15.40 -1.92 0.40
CA THR A 167 -15.72 -3.24 0.96
C THR A 167 -14.57 -3.79 1.82
N THR A 168 -14.93 -4.51 2.87
CA THR A 168 -14.00 -5.31 3.68
C THR A 168 -14.20 -6.82 3.46
N ASN A 169 -15.09 -7.21 2.54
CA ASN A 169 -15.37 -8.61 2.25
C ASN A 169 -14.35 -9.15 1.22
N PRO A 170 -13.49 -10.13 1.59
CA PRO A 170 -12.50 -10.69 0.68
C PRO A 170 -13.10 -11.53 -0.46
N GLN A 171 -14.41 -11.83 -0.43
CA GLN A 171 -15.12 -12.62 -1.46
C GLN A 171 -16.13 -11.81 -2.28
N SER A 172 -16.10 -10.47 -2.18
CA SER A 172 -17.05 -9.61 -2.88
C SER A 172 -16.80 -9.50 -4.38
#